data_AF-A0A9Q9CZL9-F1
#
_entry.id   AF-A0A9Q9CZL9-F1
#
_cell.length_a   1.000
_cell.length_b   1.000
_cell.length_c   1.000
_cell.angle_alpha   90.00
_cell.angle_beta   90.00
_cell.angle_gamma   90.00
#
_symmetry.space_group_name_H-M   'P 1'
#
loop_
_entity.id
_entity.type
_entity.pdbx_description
1 polymer ?
#
loop_
_entity_poly.entity_id
_entity_poly.type
_entity_poly.pdbx_seq_one_letter_code
_entity_poly.pdbx_strand_id
1 'polypeptide(L)'
;MIGKEIIITESSITANAIIAISGRDALATYGHVFDYDYINSKLVLVAKNPSLLERLQHLNSPEQRVIIATDNDAQGELIAQHIKALTPTAKHDRVHINDLSKEGIEFAINRPLEINNALANEGAYLRLLNLKLSKIEPRGTLTTTSITLADSFISRGRLNELDNYTLRVAGEEFHVRFPEKLGGSIEHTLLPEPAITRNITQLCAVQNIINTHNSMQSLYESRKLSYIRTDSRILPNVNAVYQHHTSNEVLSEAHYAIHNLAPYHSDIERYVFKINNSAKSTDTSVIELRTSIGSMLAINERLTTEPLKPTAELMLHLSLDENSYASTIGRASHTYEPMFYKNGSFKPRTVNSIYYEGSKHVPEIVNHGLKHVIKHTNPISELHVLEQEDVVHRTNFDRSPSISFSPNSDLSHFM
;
A
#
# COMPACT_ATOMS: atom_id res chain seq x y z
N MET A 1 -19.25 13.01 -23.69
CA MET A 1 -18.11 13.04 -24.63
C MET A 1 -17.85 11.60 -25.01
N ILE A 2 -18.29 11.14 -26.18
CA ILE A 2 -18.12 9.75 -26.65
C ILE A 2 -17.20 9.83 -27.87
N GLY A 3 -16.08 9.09 -27.86
CA GLY A 3 -15.03 9.12 -28.89
C GLY A 3 -13.69 9.75 -28.47
N LYS A 4 -13.39 9.82 -27.17
CA LYS A 4 -12.13 10.39 -26.63
C LYS A 4 -11.42 9.38 -25.74
N GLU A 5 -10.13 9.57 -25.52
CA GLU A 5 -9.38 8.87 -24.49
C GLU A 5 -9.69 9.46 -23.10
N ILE A 6 -9.75 8.63 -22.06
CA ILE A 6 -9.87 9.09 -20.66
C ILE A 6 -8.94 8.30 -19.75
N ILE A 7 -8.31 8.99 -18.80
CA ILE A 7 -7.44 8.39 -17.79
C ILE A 7 -8.21 8.27 -16.47
N ILE A 8 -8.25 7.08 -15.87
CA ILE A 8 -8.93 6.83 -14.60
C ILE A 8 -7.88 6.60 -13.50
N THR A 9 -7.94 7.38 -12.43
CA THR A 9 -7.07 7.28 -11.25
C THR A 9 -7.89 7.02 -9.99
N GLU A 10 -7.24 6.71 -8.85
CA GLU A 10 -7.95 6.61 -7.57
C GLU A 10 -8.16 7.97 -6.90
N SER A 11 -7.12 8.81 -6.88
CA SER A 11 -7.12 10.13 -6.23
C SER A 11 -7.53 11.23 -7.20
N SER A 12 -8.38 12.14 -6.74
CA SER A 12 -8.72 13.37 -7.47
C SER A 12 -7.53 14.29 -7.67
N ILE A 13 -6.55 14.25 -6.76
CA ILE A 13 -5.34 15.06 -6.88
C ILE A 13 -4.51 14.57 -8.07
N THR A 14 -4.35 13.25 -8.20
CA THR A 14 -3.68 12.62 -9.35
C THR A 14 -4.42 12.93 -10.65
N ALA A 15 -5.75 12.80 -10.70
CA ALA A 15 -6.53 13.15 -11.89
C ALA A 15 -6.34 14.62 -12.29
N ASN A 16 -6.43 15.54 -11.32
CA ASN A 16 -6.23 16.97 -11.57
C ASN A 16 -4.81 17.29 -12.05
N ALA A 17 -3.79 16.62 -11.48
CA ALA A 17 -2.41 16.77 -11.92
C ALA A 17 -2.24 16.31 -13.37
N ILE A 18 -2.82 15.17 -13.75
CA ILE A 18 -2.77 14.66 -15.13
C ILE A 18 -3.43 15.66 -16.09
N ILE A 19 -4.61 16.19 -15.76
CA ILE A 19 -5.30 17.20 -16.57
C ILE A 19 -4.42 18.45 -16.72
N ALA A 20 -3.87 18.97 -15.62
CA ALA A 20 -3.08 20.19 -15.63
C ALA A 20 -1.76 20.05 -16.42
N ILE A 21 -1.14 18.86 -16.40
CA ILE A 21 0.21 18.65 -16.94
C ILE A 21 0.17 18.14 -18.38
N SER A 22 -0.74 17.21 -18.69
CA SER A 22 -0.83 16.58 -20.01
C SER A 22 -1.92 17.19 -20.89
N GLY A 23 -2.91 17.89 -20.31
CA GLY A 23 -4.11 18.35 -21.01
C GLY A 23 -5.09 17.23 -21.37
N ARG A 24 -4.86 15.99 -20.91
CA ARG A 24 -5.72 14.83 -21.16
C ARG A 24 -6.87 14.78 -20.16
N ASP A 25 -8.02 14.28 -20.60
CA ASP A 25 -9.20 14.08 -19.75
C ASP A 25 -8.89 13.01 -18.69
N ALA A 26 -9.16 13.31 -17.42
CA ALA A 26 -8.98 12.36 -16.32
C ALA A 26 -10.16 12.33 -15.34
N LEU A 27 -10.37 11.18 -14.71
CA LEU A 27 -11.43 10.90 -13.74
C LEU A 27 -10.86 10.17 -12.53
N ALA A 28 -11.27 10.57 -11.32
CA ALA A 28 -10.96 9.83 -10.11
C ALA A 28 -12.11 8.92 -9.68
N THR A 29 -11.78 7.72 -9.19
CA THR A 29 -12.75 6.80 -8.60
C THR A 29 -13.03 7.08 -7.12
N TYR A 30 -12.17 7.85 -6.45
CA TYR A 30 -12.24 8.11 -5.00
C TYR A 30 -12.14 6.83 -4.16
N GLY A 31 -11.36 5.86 -4.64
CA GLY A 31 -11.20 4.54 -4.05
C GLY A 31 -12.00 3.46 -4.78
N HIS A 32 -12.52 2.49 -4.04
CA HIS A 32 -13.21 1.36 -4.64
C HIS A 32 -14.56 1.73 -5.25
N VAL A 33 -14.78 1.29 -6.49
CA VAL A 33 -16.06 1.41 -7.19
C VAL A 33 -17.11 0.46 -6.61
N PHE A 34 -16.67 -0.74 -6.24
CA PHE A 34 -17.49 -1.78 -5.62
C PHE A 34 -16.85 -2.32 -4.35
N ASP A 35 -17.67 -2.91 -3.48
CA ASP A 35 -17.25 -3.56 -2.25
C ASP A 35 -18.08 -4.82 -2.00
N TYR A 36 -17.61 -5.70 -1.13
CA TYR A 36 -18.34 -6.92 -0.77
C TYR A 36 -19.18 -6.68 0.49
N ASP A 37 -20.38 -7.24 0.54
CA ASP A 37 -21.25 -7.22 1.73
C ASP A 37 -22.10 -8.51 1.80
N TYR A 38 -22.81 -8.72 2.90
CA TYR A 38 -23.83 -9.74 3.02
C TYR A 38 -25.23 -9.13 3.09
N ILE A 39 -26.08 -9.45 2.12
CA ILE A 39 -27.50 -9.09 2.12
C ILE A 39 -28.31 -10.37 2.19
N ASN A 40 -29.17 -10.49 3.22
CA ASN A 40 -29.98 -11.69 3.47
C ASN A 40 -29.13 -12.99 3.49
N SER A 41 -27.98 -12.94 4.16
CA SER A 41 -27.00 -14.03 4.25
C SER A 41 -26.41 -14.49 2.91
N LYS A 42 -26.52 -13.66 1.86
CA LYS A 42 -25.85 -13.90 0.58
C LYS A 42 -24.73 -12.89 0.42
N LEU A 43 -23.56 -13.38 0.04
CA LEU A 43 -22.46 -12.53 -0.38
C LEU A 43 -22.87 -11.77 -1.65
N VAL A 44 -22.70 -10.45 -1.61
CA VAL A 44 -23.04 -9.54 -2.69
C VAL A 44 -21.90 -8.58 -2.99
N LEU A 45 -21.84 -8.10 -4.23
CA LEU A 45 -21.05 -6.95 -4.62
C LEU A 45 -21.94 -5.70 -4.58
N VAL A 46 -21.53 -4.65 -3.88
CA VAL A 46 -22.29 -3.42 -3.65
C VAL A 46 -21.56 -2.22 -4.24
N ALA A 47 -22.28 -1.42 -5.03
CA ALA A 47 -21.80 -0.17 -5.59
C ALA A 47 -21.55 0.87 -4.48
N LYS A 48 -20.35 1.47 -4.45
CA LYS A 48 -19.99 2.46 -3.41
C LYS A 48 -20.44 3.88 -3.75
N ASN A 49 -20.51 4.21 -5.03
CA ASN A 49 -20.92 5.53 -5.50
C ASN A 49 -21.74 5.42 -6.80
N PRO A 50 -23.07 5.35 -6.73
CA PRO A 50 -23.94 5.19 -7.91
C PRO A 50 -23.67 6.22 -9.01
N SER A 51 -23.43 7.49 -8.64
CA SER A 51 -23.15 8.56 -9.63
C SER A 51 -21.83 8.35 -10.37
N LEU A 52 -20.82 7.78 -9.70
CA LEU A 52 -19.57 7.40 -10.35
C LEU A 52 -19.78 6.21 -11.28
N LEU A 53 -20.56 5.20 -10.83
CA LEU A 53 -20.85 4.05 -11.68
C LEU A 53 -21.54 4.46 -12.97
N GLU A 54 -22.56 5.32 -12.90
CA GLU A 54 -23.23 5.85 -14.07
C GLU A 54 -22.22 6.50 -15.03
N ARG A 55 -21.34 7.37 -14.51
CA ARG A 55 -20.29 8.02 -15.31
C ARG A 55 -19.34 7.01 -15.96
N LEU A 56 -18.95 5.95 -15.25
CA LEU A 56 -18.09 4.89 -15.77
C LEU A 56 -18.81 4.07 -16.85
N GLN A 57 -20.08 3.74 -16.66
CA GLN A 57 -20.87 3.00 -17.64
C GLN A 57 -21.07 3.77 -18.95
N HIS A 58 -21.16 5.11 -18.89
CA HIS A 58 -21.20 5.96 -20.08
C HIS A 58 -19.90 5.90 -20.92
N LEU A 59 -18.80 5.38 -20.35
CA LEU A 59 -17.55 5.11 -21.08
C LEU A 59 -17.58 3.77 -21.82
N ASN A 60 -18.62 2.94 -21.64
CA ASN A 60 -18.71 1.64 -22.30
C ASN A 60 -19.10 1.79 -23.77
N SER A 61 -18.13 2.07 -24.64
CA SER A 61 -18.31 2.19 -26.09
C SER A 61 -17.10 1.63 -26.84
N PRO A 62 -17.29 0.97 -28.02
CA PRO A 62 -16.19 0.48 -28.85
C PRO A 62 -15.14 1.53 -29.25
N GLU A 63 -15.55 2.80 -29.34
CA GLU A 63 -14.68 3.92 -29.70
C GLU A 63 -14.00 4.58 -28.49
N GLN A 64 -14.32 4.15 -27.27
CA GLN A 64 -13.73 4.68 -26.05
C GLN A 64 -12.42 3.94 -25.74
N ARG A 65 -11.36 4.72 -25.49
CA ARG A 65 -10.12 4.22 -24.88
C ARG A 65 -10.09 4.62 -23.41
N VAL A 66 -10.06 3.64 -22.52
CA VAL A 66 -10.01 3.80 -21.06
C VAL A 66 -8.62 3.42 -20.57
N ILE A 67 -7.85 4.42 -20.14
CA ILE A 67 -6.52 4.22 -19.57
C ILE A 67 -6.67 4.15 -18.05
N ILE A 68 -6.37 3.00 -17.45
CA ILE A 68 -6.51 2.76 -16.02
C ILE A 68 -5.16 2.97 -15.33
N ALA A 69 -5.07 4.06 -14.58
CA ALA A 69 -3.89 4.50 -13.82
C ALA A 69 -4.16 4.48 -12.30
N THR A 70 -4.79 3.41 -11.81
CA THR A 70 -4.96 3.12 -10.39
C THR A 70 -3.64 2.76 -9.73
N ASP A 71 -3.60 2.73 -8.40
CA ASP A 71 -2.41 2.38 -7.64
C ASP A 71 -1.91 0.98 -8.06
N ASN A 72 -0.59 0.76 -8.14
CA ASN A 72 -0.05 -0.56 -8.49
C ASN A 72 0.18 -1.36 -7.20
N ASP A 73 -0.94 -1.69 -6.56
CA ASP A 73 -1.07 -2.61 -5.44
C ASP A 73 -2.33 -3.49 -5.64
N ALA A 74 -2.54 -4.46 -4.75
CA ALA A 74 -3.67 -5.38 -4.80
C ALA A 74 -5.04 -4.68 -4.83
N GLN A 75 -5.19 -3.52 -4.17
CA GLN A 75 -6.45 -2.78 -4.16
C GLN A 75 -6.66 -2.02 -5.47
N GLY A 76 -5.61 -1.41 -6.02
CA GLY A 76 -5.68 -0.70 -7.29
C GLY A 76 -5.88 -1.61 -8.51
N GLU A 77 -5.33 -2.84 -8.50
CA GLU A 77 -5.65 -3.86 -9.51
C GLU A 77 -7.10 -4.34 -9.43
N LEU A 78 -7.64 -4.52 -8.21
CA LEU A 78 -9.07 -4.84 -8.03
C LEU A 78 -9.97 -3.73 -8.59
N ILE A 79 -9.59 -2.46 -8.39
CA ILE A 79 -10.32 -1.32 -8.98
C ILE A 79 -10.22 -1.35 -10.51
N ALA A 80 -9.04 -1.66 -11.06
CA ALA A 80 -8.86 -1.80 -12.50
C ALA A 80 -9.77 -2.87 -13.10
N GLN A 81 -9.85 -4.03 -12.45
CA GLN A 81 -10.74 -5.12 -12.84
C GLN A 81 -12.22 -4.68 -12.80
N HIS A 82 -12.65 -3.97 -11.76
CA HIS A 82 -14.02 -3.41 -11.68
C HIS A 82 -14.34 -2.45 -12.82
N ILE A 83 -13.40 -1.56 -13.17
CA ILE A 83 -13.57 -0.61 -14.27
C ILE A 83 -13.72 -1.35 -15.60
N LYS A 84 -12.88 -2.37 -15.84
CA LYS A 84 -12.95 -3.21 -17.04
C LYS A 84 -14.30 -3.92 -17.14
N ALA A 85 -14.77 -4.52 -16.05
CA ALA A 85 -16.08 -5.16 -15.98
C ALA A 85 -17.25 -4.18 -16.23
N LEU A 86 -17.12 -2.91 -15.84
CA LEU A 86 -18.14 -1.88 -16.12
C LEU A 86 -18.12 -1.38 -17.58
N THR A 87 -17.01 -1.57 -18.29
CA THR A 87 -16.79 -1.01 -19.64
C THR A 87 -16.33 -2.06 -20.64
N PRO A 88 -17.01 -3.21 -20.77
CA PRO A 88 -16.54 -4.36 -21.55
C PRO A 88 -16.32 -4.10 -23.04
N THR A 89 -17.01 -3.11 -23.62
CA THR A 89 -16.87 -2.78 -25.05
C THR A 89 -15.79 -1.75 -25.32
N ALA A 90 -15.28 -1.07 -24.29
CA ALA A 90 -14.18 -0.12 -24.43
C ALA A 90 -12.83 -0.84 -24.62
N LYS A 91 -11.85 -0.11 -25.16
CA LYS A 91 -10.45 -0.56 -25.15
C LYS A 91 -9.80 -0.15 -23.84
N HIS A 92 -9.15 -1.08 -23.15
CA HIS A 92 -8.49 -0.82 -21.87
C HIS A 92 -6.98 -0.87 -21.99
N ASP A 93 -6.32 0.10 -21.36
CA ASP A 93 -4.89 0.11 -21.15
C ASP A 93 -4.61 0.23 -19.65
N ARG A 94 -3.91 -0.73 -19.04
CA ARG A 94 -3.44 -0.61 -17.66
C ARG A 94 -2.08 0.09 -17.67
N VAL A 95 -1.91 1.17 -16.91
CA VAL A 95 -0.65 1.94 -16.88
C VAL A 95 -0.23 2.26 -15.45
N HIS A 96 1.08 2.28 -15.20
CA HIS A 96 1.64 2.67 -13.91
C HIS A 96 2.37 4.00 -14.05
N ILE A 97 1.80 5.05 -13.44
CA ILE A 97 2.39 6.38 -13.45
C ILE A 97 3.33 6.47 -12.24
N ASN A 98 4.63 6.38 -12.49
CA ASN A 98 5.66 6.43 -11.44
C ASN A 98 6.06 7.86 -11.04
N ASP A 99 5.85 8.82 -11.94
CA ASP A 99 6.10 10.25 -11.75
C ASP A 99 5.04 11.04 -12.54
N LEU A 100 4.55 12.13 -11.96
CA LEU A 100 3.55 13.02 -12.55
C LEU A 100 4.17 14.11 -13.45
N SER A 101 5.35 13.89 -14.02
CA SER A 101 5.85 14.73 -15.11
C SER A 101 5.11 14.46 -16.42
N LYS A 102 5.20 15.40 -17.37
CA LYS A 102 4.65 15.20 -18.71
C LYS A 102 5.29 13.98 -19.37
N GLU A 103 6.60 13.86 -19.23
CA GLU A 103 7.40 12.74 -19.75
C GLU A 103 7.01 11.42 -19.08
N GLY A 104 6.84 11.41 -17.75
CA GLY A 104 6.43 10.22 -16.98
C GLY A 104 5.03 9.72 -17.33
N ILE A 105 4.07 10.64 -17.49
CA ILE A 105 2.70 10.31 -17.91
C ILE A 105 2.70 9.75 -19.35
N GLU A 106 3.34 10.44 -20.30
CA GLU A 106 3.40 9.98 -21.69
C GLU A 106 4.15 8.64 -21.81
N PHE A 107 5.21 8.46 -21.03
CA PHE A 107 5.95 7.21 -21.00
C PHE A 107 5.09 6.04 -20.52
N ALA A 108 4.30 6.23 -19.45
CA ALA A 108 3.39 5.21 -18.95
C ALA A 108 2.28 4.89 -19.96
N ILE A 109 1.67 5.90 -20.58
CA ILE A 109 0.60 5.74 -21.57
C ILE A 109 1.05 4.98 -22.82
N ASN A 110 2.31 5.19 -23.24
CA ASN A 110 2.88 4.53 -24.41
C ASN A 110 3.38 3.09 -24.11
N ARG A 111 3.26 2.63 -22.87
CA ARG A 111 3.65 1.27 -22.44
C ARG A 111 2.55 0.63 -21.60
N PRO A 112 1.38 0.37 -22.20
CA PRO A 112 0.29 -0.30 -21.50
C PRO A 112 0.71 -1.72 -21.09
N LEU A 113 0.15 -2.16 -19.97
CA LEU A 113 0.29 -3.47 -19.38
C LEU A 113 -1.06 -4.19 -19.43
N GLU A 114 -1.04 -5.47 -19.11
CA GLU A 114 -2.26 -6.22 -18.79
C GLU A 114 -2.64 -6.00 -17.33
N ILE A 115 -3.95 -6.04 -17.05
CA ILE A 115 -4.44 -6.07 -15.66
C ILE A 115 -3.95 -7.36 -15.00
N ASN A 116 -3.35 -7.23 -13.81
CA ASN A 116 -2.83 -8.37 -13.08
C ASN A 116 -3.96 -9.02 -12.26
N ASN A 117 -4.67 -9.96 -12.87
CA ASN A 117 -5.80 -10.65 -12.24
C ASN A 117 -5.39 -11.39 -10.95
N ALA A 118 -4.17 -11.92 -10.85
CA ALA A 118 -3.71 -12.57 -9.62
C ALA A 118 -3.61 -11.56 -8.48
N LEU A 119 -3.03 -10.39 -8.74
CA LEU A 119 -2.91 -9.30 -7.76
C LEU A 119 -4.28 -8.69 -7.42
N ALA A 120 -5.19 -8.59 -8.39
CA ALA A 120 -6.58 -8.21 -8.14
C ALA A 120 -7.32 -9.22 -7.23
N ASN A 121 -7.11 -10.52 -7.45
CA ASN A 121 -7.66 -11.59 -6.62
C ASN A 121 -7.11 -11.55 -5.19
N GLU A 122 -5.83 -11.20 -4.98
CA GLU A 122 -5.31 -10.93 -3.63
C GLU A 122 -6.09 -9.77 -2.97
N GLY A 123 -6.37 -8.72 -3.74
CA GLY A 123 -7.17 -7.58 -3.31
C GLY A 123 -8.58 -7.99 -2.88
N ALA A 124 -9.26 -8.79 -3.71
CA ALA A 124 -10.59 -9.32 -3.43
C ALA A 124 -10.60 -10.19 -2.17
N TYR A 125 -9.64 -11.11 -2.05
CA TYR A 125 -9.50 -12.00 -0.90
C TYR A 125 -9.31 -11.23 0.40
N LEU A 126 -8.45 -10.20 0.39
CA LEU A 126 -8.26 -9.30 1.54
C LEU A 126 -9.56 -8.62 1.98
N ARG A 127 -10.39 -8.17 1.03
CA ARG A 127 -11.68 -7.55 1.35
C ARG A 127 -12.65 -8.56 1.94
N LEU A 128 -12.77 -9.73 1.33
CA LEU A 128 -13.66 -10.82 1.79
C LEU A 128 -13.27 -11.36 3.16
N LEU A 129 -11.97 -11.51 3.41
CA LEU A 129 -11.44 -11.93 4.70
C LEU A 129 -11.77 -10.91 5.79
N ASN A 130 -11.55 -9.61 5.54
CA ASN A 130 -11.95 -8.57 6.49
C ASN A 130 -13.47 -8.49 6.67
N LEU A 131 -14.26 -8.72 5.62
CA LEU A 131 -15.72 -8.81 5.73
C LEU A 131 -16.14 -9.99 6.61
N LYS A 132 -15.55 -11.17 6.43
CA LYS A 132 -15.78 -12.35 7.29
C LYS A 132 -15.44 -12.05 8.75
N LEU A 133 -14.28 -11.44 9.02
CA LEU A 133 -13.88 -11.04 10.37
C LEU A 133 -14.85 -10.03 10.98
N SER A 134 -15.38 -9.10 10.19
CA SER A 134 -16.38 -8.12 10.64
C SER A 134 -17.71 -8.76 11.05
N LYS A 135 -18.08 -9.91 10.49
CA LYS A 135 -19.28 -10.66 10.92
C LYS A 135 -19.05 -11.41 12.22
N ILE A 136 -17.83 -11.89 12.44
CA ILE A 136 -17.44 -12.56 13.69
C ILE A 136 -17.38 -11.56 14.84
N GLU A 137 -16.80 -10.38 14.61
CA GLU A 137 -16.69 -9.31 15.60
C GLU A 137 -17.23 -7.97 15.05
N PRO A 138 -18.55 -7.72 15.19
CA PRO A 138 -19.22 -6.56 14.61
C PRO A 138 -18.74 -5.19 15.11
N ARG A 139 -17.97 -5.14 16.21
CA ARG A 139 -17.40 -3.88 16.71
C ARG A 139 -16.26 -3.35 15.84
N GLY A 140 -15.84 -4.10 14.82
CA GLY A 140 -14.79 -3.69 13.88
C GLY A 140 -13.38 -3.74 14.47
N THR A 141 -13.19 -4.47 15.58
CA THR A 141 -11.88 -4.61 16.22
C THR A 141 -11.05 -5.73 15.60
N LEU A 142 -11.68 -6.68 14.91
CA LEU A 142 -11.01 -7.82 14.27
C LEU A 142 -10.90 -7.57 12.76
N THR A 143 -9.67 -7.37 12.31
CA THR A 143 -9.29 -7.12 10.91
C THR A 143 -7.94 -7.77 10.68
N THR A 144 -7.56 -8.00 9.42
CA THR A 144 -6.23 -8.54 9.10
C THR A 144 -5.13 -7.65 9.68
N THR A 145 -5.26 -6.32 9.59
CA THR A 145 -4.28 -5.37 10.14
C THR A 145 -4.25 -5.34 11.67
N SER A 146 -5.40 -5.38 12.34
CA SER A 146 -5.41 -5.41 13.81
C SER A 146 -4.85 -6.72 14.36
N ILE A 147 -5.04 -7.85 13.65
CA ILE A 147 -4.41 -9.13 13.98
C ILE A 147 -2.89 -9.02 13.81
N THR A 148 -2.39 -8.49 12.68
CA THR A 148 -0.95 -8.26 12.47
C THR A 148 -0.35 -7.37 13.56
N LEU A 149 -1.03 -6.29 13.94
CA LEU A 149 -0.59 -5.43 15.04
C LEU A 149 -0.57 -6.16 16.39
N ALA A 150 -1.62 -6.93 16.70
CA ALA A 150 -1.71 -7.67 17.94
C ALA A 150 -0.60 -8.75 18.02
N ASP A 151 -0.37 -9.50 16.96
CA ASP A 151 0.74 -10.45 16.86
C ASP A 151 2.10 -9.78 17.03
N SER A 152 2.30 -8.61 16.39
CA SER A 152 3.52 -7.83 16.54
C SER A 152 3.73 -7.35 17.99
N PHE A 153 2.68 -6.93 18.69
CA PHE A 153 2.77 -6.58 20.12
C PHE A 153 3.03 -7.80 21.02
N ILE A 154 2.48 -8.97 20.70
CA ILE A 154 2.73 -10.19 21.47
C ILE A 154 4.17 -10.67 21.29
N SER A 155 4.67 -10.67 20.06
CA SER A 155 6.02 -11.13 19.71
C SER A 155 7.12 -10.15 20.11
N ARG A 156 6.89 -8.84 19.93
CA ARG A 156 7.90 -7.79 20.16
C ARG A 156 7.61 -6.94 21.40
N GLY A 157 6.52 -7.13 22.10
CA GLY A 157 6.16 -6.25 23.21
C GLY A 157 5.90 -4.81 22.74
N ARG A 158 6.07 -3.85 23.65
CA ARG A 158 5.94 -2.42 23.34
C ARG A 158 7.22 -1.88 22.72
N LEU A 159 7.06 -0.95 21.77
CA LEU A 159 8.14 -0.21 21.12
C LEU A 159 8.11 1.29 21.46
N ASN A 160 7.38 1.70 22.51
CA ASN A 160 7.26 3.12 22.89
C ASN A 160 8.51 3.71 23.54
N GLU A 161 9.28 2.88 24.23
CA GLU A 161 10.54 3.25 24.87
C GLU A 161 11.64 2.51 24.12
N LEU A 162 12.35 3.26 23.27
CA LEU A 162 13.48 2.78 22.52
C LEU A 162 14.75 3.44 23.04
N ASP A 163 15.76 2.62 23.29
CA ASP A 163 17.08 3.07 23.69
C ASP A 163 17.86 3.52 22.46
N ASN A 164 18.67 4.57 22.63
CA ASN A 164 19.51 5.08 21.56
C ASN A 164 20.85 4.36 21.59
N TYR A 165 21.23 3.80 20.45
CA TYR A 165 22.52 3.17 20.27
C TYR A 165 23.32 3.93 19.22
N THR A 166 24.59 4.14 19.52
CA THR A 166 25.56 4.72 18.58
C THR A 166 26.53 3.63 18.17
N LEU A 167 26.64 3.42 16.86
CA LEU A 167 27.53 2.46 16.23
C LEU A 167 28.61 3.21 15.49
N ARG A 168 29.85 2.72 15.56
CA ARG A 168 30.95 3.25 14.75
C ARG A 168 31.27 2.27 13.65
N VAL A 169 31.05 2.69 12.41
CA VAL A 169 31.33 1.88 11.21
C VAL A 169 32.21 2.72 10.28
N ALA A 170 33.40 2.20 9.97
CA ALA A 170 34.39 2.88 9.11
C ALA A 170 34.75 4.33 9.56
N GLY A 171 34.68 4.62 10.86
CA GLY A 171 34.99 5.95 11.41
C GLY A 171 33.80 6.91 11.50
N GLU A 172 32.66 6.54 10.90
CA GLU A 172 31.41 7.30 10.97
C GLU A 172 30.51 6.80 12.11
N GLU A 173 29.75 7.71 12.71
CA GLU A 173 28.77 7.39 13.75
C GLU A 173 27.37 7.22 13.16
N PHE A 174 26.74 6.08 13.45
CA PHE A 174 25.37 5.78 13.07
C PHE A 174 24.51 5.62 14.32
N HIS A 175 23.31 6.18 14.28
CA HIS A 175 22.36 6.15 15.37
C HIS A 175 21.17 5.28 15.01
N VAL A 176 20.78 4.40 15.92
CA VAL A 176 19.60 3.54 15.80
C VAL A 176 18.84 3.50 17.13
N ARG A 177 17.56 3.18 17.06
CA ARG A 177 16.68 3.03 18.23
C ARG A 177 16.01 1.67 18.24
N PHE A 178 16.24 0.88 19.28
CA PHE A 178 15.55 -0.40 19.50
C PHE A 178 15.32 -0.62 21.01
N PRO A 179 14.34 -1.45 21.41
CA PRO A 179 14.08 -1.69 22.82
C PRO A 179 15.14 -2.62 23.43
N GLU A 180 15.85 -2.19 24.47
CA GLU A 180 16.90 -2.98 25.15
C GLU A 180 16.37 -4.37 25.60
N LYS A 181 15.13 -4.42 26.07
CA LYS A 181 14.48 -5.63 26.60
C LYS A 181 14.28 -6.75 25.58
N LEU A 182 14.39 -6.47 24.28
CA LEU A 182 14.26 -7.49 23.22
C LEU A 182 15.62 -8.05 22.79
N GLY A 183 16.67 -7.82 23.59
CA GLY A 183 17.97 -8.43 23.41
C GLY A 183 18.62 -8.01 22.09
N GLY A 184 18.68 -6.70 21.84
CA GLY A 184 19.25 -6.13 20.62
C GLY A 184 20.74 -6.47 20.45
N SER A 185 20.99 -7.69 19.99
CA SER A 185 22.24 -8.10 19.40
C SER A 185 22.15 -7.73 17.93
N ILE A 186 23.08 -6.89 17.50
CA ILE A 186 23.27 -6.60 16.09
C ILE A 186 24.01 -7.81 15.53
N GLU A 187 23.32 -8.59 14.71
CA GLU A 187 23.89 -9.80 14.09
C GLU A 187 24.80 -9.43 12.93
N HIS A 188 24.32 -8.51 12.08
CA HIS A 188 24.98 -8.09 10.87
C HIS A 188 24.73 -6.62 10.56
N THR A 189 25.74 -5.97 9.98
CA THR A 189 25.64 -4.64 9.38
C THR A 189 25.74 -4.78 7.86
N LEU A 190 24.74 -4.28 7.15
CA LEU A 190 24.62 -4.35 5.70
C LEU A 190 24.46 -2.94 5.12
N LEU A 191 24.76 -2.78 3.82
CA LEU A 191 24.27 -1.62 3.09
C LEU A 191 22.74 -1.72 2.99
N PRO A 192 22.02 -0.60 3.11
CA PRO A 192 20.58 -0.62 3.01
C PRO A 192 20.18 -0.90 1.56
N GLU A 193 19.05 -1.58 1.41
CA GLU A 193 18.38 -1.63 0.12
C GLU A 193 17.77 -0.26 -0.22
N PRO A 194 17.48 0.02 -1.51
CA PRO A 194 16.84 1.26 -1.92
C PRO A 194 15.55 1.58 -1.16
N ALA A 195 15.21 2.87 -1.15
CA ALA A 195 14.10 3.38 -0.35
C ALA A 195 12.77 2.79 -0.83
N ILE A 196 12.07 2.14 0.09
CA ILE A 196 10.74 1.56 -0.10
C ILE A 196 9.80 2.12 0.97
N THR A 197 8.49 1.92 0.81
CA THR A 197 7.52 2.47 1.77
C THR A 197 7.83 2.07 3.20
N ARG A 198 8.29 0.82 3.39
CA ARG A 198 8.62 0.24 4.68
C ARG A 198 9.78 0.96 5.39
N ASN A 199 10.92 1.08 4.74
CA ASN A 199 12.15 1.57 5.39
C ASN A 199 12.10 3.09 5.65
N ILE A 200 11.42 3.86 4.76
CA ILE A 200 11.10 5.26 5.04
C ILE A 200 10.17 5.38 6.23
N THR A 201 9.10 4.57 6.27
CA THR A 201 8.14 4.63 7.39
C THR A 201 8.81 4.25 8.72
N GLN A 202 9.74 3.30 8.71
CA GLN A 202 10.54 2.95 9.89
C GLN A 202 11.35 4.15 10.39
N LEU A 203 12.11 4.83 9.52
CA LEU A 203 12.88 6.02 9.91
C LEU A 203 11.98 7.16 10.43
N CYS A 204 10.85 7.38 9.77
CA CYS A 204 9.88 8.36 10.23
C CYS A 204 9.28 8.01 11.59
N ALA A 205 8.99 6.73 11.84
CA ALA A 205 8.44 6.26 13.10
C ALA A 205 9.42 6.52 14.25
N VAL A 206 10.69 6.15 14.12
CA VAL A 206 11.70 6.39 15.17
C VAL A 206 11.98 7.87 15.44
N GLN A 207 11.57 8.74 14.52
CA GLN A 207 11.66 10.21 14.60
C GLN A 207 10.31 10.89 14.95
N ASN A 208 9.26 10.12 15.28
CA ASN A 208 7.93 10.66 15.60
C ASN A 208 7.28 11.51 14.48
N ILE A 209 7.63 11.25 13.21
CA ILE A 209 7.00 11.86 12.03
C ILE A 209 5.70 11.10 11.72
N ILE A 210 4.63 11.41 12.44
CA ILE A 210 3.39 10.61 12.42
C ILE A 210 2.60 10.72 11.11
N ASN A 211 2.63 11.86 10.41
CA ASN A 211 1.87 12.07 9.16
C ASN A 211 2.54 11.51 7.88
N THR A 212 3.39 10.50 8.03
CA THR A 212 4.30 10.02 6.96
C THR A 212 3.60 9.70 5.65
N HIS A 213 2.50 8.95 5.66
CA HIS A 213 1.79 8.59 4.43
C HIS A 213 1.28 9.82 3.67
N ASN A 214 0.59 10.72 4.36
CA ASN A 214 0.02 11.92 3.75
C ASN A 214 1.12 12.87 3.24
N SER A 215 2.22 12.98 3.99
CA SER A 215 3.38 13.77 3.57
C SER A 215 4.06 13.16 2.34
N MET A 216 4.29 11.85 2.31
CA MET A 216 4.82 11.17 1.12
C MET A 216 3.88 11.31 -0.08
N GLN A 217 2.56 11.16 0.12
CA GLN A 217 1.56 11.32 -0.94
C GLN A 217 1.60 12.74 -1.52
N SER A 218 1.67 13.75 -0.65
CA SER A 218 1.78 15.16 -1.07
C SER A 218 3.10 15.43 -1.82
N LEU A 219 4.20 14.81 -1.40
CA LEU A 219 5.49 14.90 -2.10
C LEU A 219 5.46 14.23 -3.47
N TYR A 220 4.75 13.11 -3.62
CA TYR A 220 4.51 12.49 -4.92
C TYR A 220 3.66 13.39 -5.83
N GLU A 221 2.54 13.89 -5.31
CA GLU A 221 1.60 14.75 -6.05
C GLU A 221 2.23 16.10 -6.46
N SER A 222 3.19 16.59 -5.68
CA SER A 222 3.97 17.81 -5.98
C SER A 222 5.27 17.53 -6.74
N ARG A 223 5.47 16.30 -7.23
CA ARG A 223 6.64 15.87 -8.05
C ARG A 223 7.98 16.06 -7.35
N LYS A 224 8.01 15.83 -6.04
CA LYS A 224 9.23 15.82 -5.22
C LYS A 224 9.77 14.40 -5.03
N LEU A 225 8.88 13.43 -4.94
CA LEU A 225 9.20 12.01 -4.87
C LEU A 225 8.52 11.25 -6.01
N SER A 226 9.12 10.14 -6.43
CA SER A 226 8.44 9.13 -7.24
C SER A 226 7.32 8.44 -6.44
N TYR A 227 6.58 7.55 -7.09
CA TYR A 227 5.50 6.79 -6.47
C TYR A 227 5.91 6.14 -5.13
N ILE A 228 5.07 6.33 -4.11
CA ILE A 228 5.42 6.13 -2.69
C ILE A 228 4.92 4.83 -2.07
N ARG A 229 4.11 4.04 -2.78
CA ARG A 229 3.57 2.74 -2.31
C ARG A 229 4.25 1.61 -3.07
N THR A 230 5.49 1.31 -2.71
CA THR A 230 6.33 0.36 -3.43
C THR A 230 7.17 -0.45 -2.46
N ASP A 231 7.26 -1.75 -2.77
CA ASP A 231 8.23 -2.68 -2.19
C ASP A 231 9.38 -2.97 -3.19
N SER A 232 9.40 -2.30 -4.36
CA SER A 232 10.47 -2.46 -5.36
C SER A 232 11.79 -1.89 -4.86
N ARG A 233 12.85 -2.67 -5.01
CA ARG A 233 14.22 -2.32 -4.61
C ARG A 233 15.05 -1.89 -5.81
N ILE A 234 14.44 -1.69 -6.97
CA ILE A 234 15.14 -1.26 -8.17
C ILE A 234 15.16 0.25 -8.23
N LEU A 235 16.33 0.86 -8.37
CA LEU A 235 16.43 2.28 -8.69
C LEU A 235 16.53 2.46 -10.21
N PRO A 236 16.03 3.57 -10.78
CA PRO A 236 16.27 3.86 -12.18
C PRO A 236 17.79 3.95 -12.46
N ASN A 237 18.21 3.44 -13.62
CA ASN A 237 19.61 3.51 -14.05
C ASN A 237 20.09 4.96 -14.18
N VAL A 238 19.18 5.88 -14.58
CA VAL A 238 19.42 7.33 -14.59
C VAL A 238 19.16 7.95 -13.22
N ASN A 239 19.88 7.50 -12.20
CA ASN A 239 20.19 8.37 -11.06
C ASN A 239 21.48 9.16 -11.37
N ALA A 240 21.58 9.75 -12.58
CA ALA A 240 22.30 11.00 -12.70
C ALA A 240 21.44 12.05 -11.99
N VAL A 241 21.55 12.03 -10.66
CA VAL A 241 21.06 13.06 -9.76
C VAL A 241 21.45 14.41 -10.40
N TYR A 242 20.47 15.13 -10.94
CA TYR A 242 20.53 16.50 -11.46
C TYR A 242 20.83 16.83 -12.94
N GLN A 243 21.10 15.92 -13.87
CA GLN A 243 21.34 16.36 -15.26
C GLN A 243 20.71 15.44 -16.31
N HIS A 244 19.59 15.93 -16.87
CA HIS A 244 18.90 15.45 -18.07
C HIS A 244 18.11 14.15 -17.93
N HIS A 245 16.79 14.31 -17.77
CA HIS A 245 15.82 13.27 -18.11
C HIS A 245 15.99 12.87 -19.58
N THR A 246 16.38 11.62 -19.83
CA THR A 246 15.94 10.76 -20.95
C THR A 246 16.86 9.54 -20.98
N SER A 247 16.45 8.42 -20.39
CA SER A 247 16.94 7.12 -20.87
C SER A 247 15.84 6.43 -21.65
N ASN A 248 16.15 6.09 -22.89
CA ASN A 248 15.38 5.20 -23.75
C ASN A 248 15.39 3.74 -23.26
N GLU A 249 15.45 3.50 -21.95
CA GLU A 249 15.51 2.15 -21.41
C GLU A 249 14.13 1.48 -21.43
N VAL A 250 14.16 0.21 -21.78
CA VAL A 250 13.06 -0.74 -21.58
C VAL A 250 12.98 -0.95 -20.07
N LEU A 251 11.87 -0.59 -19.43
CA LEU A 251 11.68 -0.90 -18.01
C LEU A 251 11.73 -2.42 -17.88
N SER A 252 12.64 -2.96 -17.07
CA SER A 252 12.64 -4.39 -16.74
C SER A 252 11.58 -4.75 -15.70
N GLU A 253 11.06 -3.76 -14.96
CA GLU A 253 10.04 -3.93 -13.92
C GLU A 253 8.99 -2.81 -13.93
N ALA A 254 7.80 -3.13 -13.44
CA ALA A 254 6.66 -2.22 -13.36
C ALA A 254 6.84 -1.08 -12.34
N HIS A 255 7.83 -1.19 -11.43
CA HIS A 255 8.04 -0.29 -10.30
C HIS A 255 9.51 -0.02 -10.02
N TYR A 256 9.78 1.19 -9.54
CA TYR A 256 11.05 1.57 -8.92
C TYR A 256 10.88 1.76 -7.41
N ALA A 257 12.01 1.74 -6.71
CA ALA A 257 12.20 2.30 -5.39
C ALA A 257 11.85 3.79 -5.39
N ILE A 258 11.45 4.28 -4.23
CA ILE A 258 11.13 5.68 -3.99
C ILE A 258 12.40 6.48 -4.19
N HIS A 259 12.36 7.53 -5.02
CA HIS A 259 13.52 8.39 -5.27
C HIS A 259 13.10 9.85 -5.39
N ASN A 260 14.06 10.74 -5.13
CA ASN A 260 13.86 12.17 -5.28
C ASN A 260 13.81 12.56 -6.76
N LEU A 261 12.81 13.36 -7.12
CA LEU A 261 12.66 13.96 -8.45
C LEU A 261 13.19 15.40 -8.50
N ALA A 262 13.47 15.97 -7.33
CA ALA A 262 13.99 17.32 -7.12
C ALA A 262 14.91 17.34 -5.89
N PRO A 263 15.74 18.39 -5.69
CA PRO A 263 16.45 18.60 -4.43
C PRO A 263 15.48 18.54 -3.23
N TYR A 264 15.91 17.88 -2.15
CA TYR A 264 15.08 17.69 -0.97
C TYR A 264 14.92 18.97 -0.14
N HIS A 265 13.74 19.17 0.44
CA HIS A 265 13.46 20.29 1.36
C HIS A 265 12.77 19.85 2.66
N SER A 266 12.48 18.55 2.81
CA SER A 266 11.87 17.95 3.99
C SER A 266 12.68 16.76 4.50
N ASP A 267 12.41 16.33 5.74
CA ASP A 267 13.05 15.16 6.34
C ASP A 267 12.78 13.87 5.58
N ILE A 268 11.56 13.69 5.07
CA ILE A 268 11.19 12.50 4.29
C ILE A 268 12.00 12.43 2.99
N GLU A 269 12.04 13.52 2.23
CA GLU A 269 12.85 13.59 1.01
C GLU A 269 14.34 13.35 1.29
N ARG A 270 14.84 13.86 2.43
CA ARG A 270 16.21 13.66 2.90
C ARG A 270 16.50 12.21 3.28
N TYR A 271 15.57 11.51 3.92
CA TYR A 271 15.69 10.08 4.22
C TYR A 271 15.72 9.24 2.94
N VAL A 272 14.85 9.53 1.97
CA VAL A 272 14.87 8.88 0.65
C VAL A 272 16.25 9.04 0.00
N PHE A 273 16.77 10.27 -0.02
CA PHE A 273 18.08 10.56 -0.58
C PHE A 273 19.19 9.76 0.11
N LYS A 274 19.25 9.80 1.45
CA LYS A 274 20.28 9.12 2.24
C LYS A 274 20.26 7.60 2.08
N ILE A 275 19.07 6.99 2.09
CA ILE A 275 18.92 5.54 1.86
C ILE A 275 19.45 5.19 0.48
N ASN A 276 18.98 5.87 -0.57
CA ASN A 276 19.35 5.55 -1.95
C ASN A 276 20.83 5.82 -2.24
N ASN A 277 21.42 6.87 -1.68
CA ASN A 277 22.85 7.16 -1.80
C ASN A 277 23.70 6.06 -1.16
N SER A 278 23.28 5.58 0.02
CA SER A 278 23.97 4.48 0.72
C SER A 278 23.78 3.13 0.02
N ALA A 279 22.65 2.94 -0.68
CA ALA A 279 22.40 1.73 -1.47
C ALA A 279 23.24 1.66 -2.76
N LYS A 280 23.67 2.80 -3.31
CA LYS A 280 24.38 2.89 -4.61
C LYS A 280 25.87 3.21 -4.51
N SER A 281 26.33 3.76 -3.38
CA SER A 281 27.67 4.34 -3.28
C SER A 281 28.40 3.90 -2.01
N THR A 282 29.68 4.26 -1.91
CA THR A 282 30.47 4.10 -0.70
C THR A 282 30.15 5.17 0.37
N ASP A 283 29.46 6.24 0.00
CA ASP A 283 29.02 7.28 0.93
C ASP A 283 27.83 6.76 1.74
N THR A 284 28.16 6.27 2.94
CA THR A 284 27.24 5.53 3.79
C THR A 284 26.63 6.48 4.80
N SER A 285 25.45 7.01 4.49
CA SER A 285 24.65 7.81 5.43
C SER A 285 23.65 6.96 6.22
N VAL A 286 23.32 5.77 5.71
CA VAL A 286 22.40 4.82 6.32
C VAL A 286 23.01 3.42 6.21
N ILE A 287 22.86 2.62 7.26
CA ILE A 287 23.16 1.18 7.26
C ILE A 287 21.93 0.40 7.71
N GLU A 288 21.81 -0.83 7.24
CA GLU A 288 20.80 -1.77 7.73
C GLU A 288 21.43 -2.68 8.78
N LEU A 289 20.76 -2.81 9.92
CA LEU A 289 21.13 -3.70 11.01
C LEU A 289 20.13 -4.85 11.06
N ARG A 290 20.64 -6.08 11.03
CA ARG A 290 19.82 -7.27 11.32
C ARG A 290 19.80 -7.49 12.83
N THR A 291 18.59 -7.53 13.38
CA THR A 291 18.34 -7.69 14.81
C THR A 291 17.33 -8.80 15.05
N SER A 292 17.22 -9.27 16.29
CA SER A 292 16.23 -10.25 16.73
C SER A 292 14.76 -9.87 16.45
N ILE A 293 14.47 -8.57 16.25
CA ILE A 293 13.12 -8.05 16.05
C ILE A 293 12.80 -7.69 14.59
N GLY A 294 13.78 -7.85 13.70
CA GLY A 294 13.72 -7.51 12.28
C GLY A 294 14.88 -6.61 11.84
N SER A 295 14.86 -6.19 10.57
CA SER A 295 15.81 -5.19 10.07
C SER A 295 15.49 -3.80 10.58
N MET A 296 16.51 -3.09 11.04
CA MET A 296 16.43 -1.71 11.49
C MET A 296 17.41 -0.84 10.71
N LEU A 297 16.99 0.36 10.31
CA LEU A 297 17.91 1.34 9.75
C LEU A 297 18.61 2.14 10.85
N ALA A 298 19.94 2.26 10.74
CA ALA A 298 20.73 3.23 11.48
C ALA A 298 21.18 4.34 10.53
N ILE A 299 21.15 5.58 11.01
CA ILE A 299 21.41 6.77 10.18
C ILE A 299 22.52 7.62 10.81
N ASN A 300 23.35 8.26 9.99
CA ASN A 300 24.45 9.13 10.44
C ASN A 300 23.99 10.51 10.95
N GLU A 301 22.87 10.54 11.67
CA GLU A 301 22.35 11.74 12.31
C GLU A 301 21.64 11.39 13.60
N ARG A 302 21.55 12.38 14.49
CA ARG A 302 20.92 12.17 15.80
C ARG A 302 19.43 11.85 15.64
N LEU A 303 19.01 10.79 16.32
CA LEU A 303 17.60 10.44 16.48
C LEU A 303 17.02 11.16 17.69
N THR A 304 15.71 11.41 17.68
CA THR A 304 15.01 11.92 18.86
C THR A 304 15.13 10.96 20.03
N THR A 305 15.24 11.51 21.24
CA THR A 305 15.22 10.74 22.50
C THR A 305 13.80 10.62 23.06
N GLU A 306 12.81 11.27 22.44
CA GLU A 306 11.43 11.22 22.91
C GLU A 306 10.85 9.80 22.78
N PRO A 307 10.02 9.35 23.75
CA PRO A 307 9.21 8.15 23.57
C PRO A 307 8.39 8.22 22.28
N LEU A 308 8.13 7.07 21.65
CA LEU A 308 7.29 7.04 20.48
C LEU A 308 5.87 7.45 20.83
N LYS A 309 5.30 8.32 20.00
CA LYS A 309 3.86 8.60 20.01
C LYS A 309 3.11 7.32 19.63
N PRO A 310 1.87 7.11 20.12
CA PRO A 310 1.07 5.94 19.78
C PRO A 310 1.02 5.60 18.29
N THR A 311 0.80 6.60 17.44
CA THR A 311 0.81 6.45 15.98
C THR A 311 2.16 5.94 15.45
N ALA A 312 3.27 6.50 15.96
CA ALA A 312 4.62 6.13 15.55
C ALA A 312 4.98 4.71 16.00
N GLU A 313 4.56 4.30 17.19
CA GLU A 313 4.73 2.92 17.65
C GLU A 313 4.00 1.92 16.75
N LEU A 314 2.75 2.21 16.37
CA LEU A 314 2.00 1.37 15.43
C LEU A 314 2.65 1.34 14.02
N MET A 315 3.15 2.48 13.54
CA MET A 315 3.92 2.54 12.29
C MET A 315 5.17 1.65 12.36
N LEU A 316 5.89 1.70 13.48
CA LEU A 316 7.09 0.89 13.68
C LEU A 316 6.75 -0.61 13.66
N HIS A 317 5.74 -1.04 14.41
CA HIS A 317 5.25 -2.43 14.39
C HIS A 317 4.91 -2.92 12.97
N LEU A 318 4.15 -2.12 12.20
CA LEU A 318 3.80 -2.48 10.82
C LEU A 318 5.02 -2.49 9.89
N SER A 319 5.95 -1.54 10.06
CA SER A 319 7.17 -1.47 9.25
C SER A 319 8.17 -2.60 9.56
N LEU A 320 8.15 -3.16 10.77
CA LEU A 320 8.95 -4.33 11.16
C LEU A 320 8.32 -5.67 10.76
N ASP A 321 7.03 -5.68 10.42
CA ASP A 321 6.32 -6.88 10.04
C ASP A 321 6.30 -7.07 8.52
N GLU A 322 7.05 -8.04 8.00
CA GLU A 322 7.15 -8.35 6.57
C GLU A 322 5.78 -8.66 5.94
N ASN A 323 4.80 -9.12 6.74
CA ASN A 323 3.44 -9.41 6.30
C ASN A 323 2.55 -8.17 6.14
N SER A 324 3.02 -6.99 6.58
CA SER A 324 2.32 -5.74 6.30
C SER A 324 2.53 -5.31 4.84
N TYR A 325 1.48 -4.80 4.20
CA TYR A 325 1.56 -4.23 2.85
C TYR A 325 2.00 -2.77 2.89
N ALA A 326 2.77 -2.33 1.89
CA ALA A 326 3.17 -0.92 1.72
C ALA A 326 1.97 0.05 1.80
N SER A 327 0.83 -0.34 1.19
CA SER A 327 -0.42 0.42 1.23
C SER A 327 -1.03 0.57 2.64
N THR A 328 -0.65 -0.28 3.58
CA THR A 328 -1.19 -0.33 4.94
C THR A 328 -0.31 0.41 5.95
N ILE A 329 1.02 0.26 5.89
CA ILE A 329 1.98 0.66 6.96
C ILE A 329 1.80 2.11 7.44
N GLY A 330 1.56 3.06 6.54
CA GLY A 330 1.47 4.48 6.90
C GLY A 330 0.06 5.00 7.24
N ARG A 331 -0.98 4.50 6.55
CA ARG A 331 -2.37 4.96 6.77
C ARG A 331 -3.01 4.27 7.98
N ALA A 332 -2.69 3.00 8.18
CA ALA A 332 -3.33 2.18 9.21
C ALA A 332 -3.03 2.66 10.62
N SER A 333 -1.83 3.19 10.90
CA SER A 333 -1.46 3.63 12.25
C SER A 333 -2.45 4.61 12.86
N HIS A 334 -2.91 5.60 12.10
CA HIS A 334 -3.93 6.56 12.55
C HIS A 334 -5.31 5.91 12.74
N THR A 335 -5.69 4.98 11.84
CA THR A 335 -6.97 4.27 11.92
C THR A 335 -7.04 3.36 13.14
N TYR A 336 -5.93 2.68 13.48
CA TYR A 336 -5.88 1.71 14.57
C TYR A 336 -5.40 2.30 15.90
N GLU A 337 -4.87 3.53 15.93
CA GLU A 337 -4.48 4.18 17.19
C GLU A 337 -5.62 4.20 18.23
N PRO A 338 -6.85 4.65 17.94
CA PRO A 338 -7.94 4.64 18.92
C PRO A 338 -8.34 3.23 19.40
N MET A 339 -7.97 2.20 18.64
CA MET A 339 -8.21 0.80 18.99
C MET A 339 -7.22 0.36 20.07
N PHE A 340 -5.92 0.50 19.83
CA PHE A 340 -4.86 0.06 20.73
C PHE A 340 -4.53 1.05 21.86
N TYR A 341 -4.96 2.31 21.71
CA TYR A 341 -4.72 3.38 22.66
C TYR A 341 -6.03 4.10 23.03
N LYS A 342 -6.06 4.70 24.21
CA LYS A 342 -7.11 5.64 24.63
C LYS A 342 -6.48 6.76 25.42
N ASN A 343 -6.59 7.99 24.93
CA ASN A 343 -5.97 9.17 25.52
C ASN A 343 -4.45 8.97 25.74
N GLY A 344 -3.76 8.36 24.78
CA GLY A 344 -2.34 8.02 24.86
C GLY A 344 -2.02 6.75 25.66
N SER A 345 -2.95 6.19 26.41
CA SER A 345 -2.72 4.99 27.21
C SER A 345 -2.94 3.71 26.40
N PHE A 346 -1.94 2.83 26.39
CA PHE A 346 -1.99 1.52 25.74
C PHE A 346 -3.00 0.57 26.37
N LYS A 347 -3.66 -0.26 25.54
CA LYS A 347 -4.68 -1.23 25.96
C LYS A 347 -4.18 -2.68 25.78
N PRO A 348 -3.43 -3.25 26.74
CA PRO A 348 -2.92 -4.62 26.62
C PRO A 348 -4.05 -5.67 26.53
N ARG A 349 -5.19 -5.42 27.20
CA ARG A 349 -6.36 -6.31 27.10
C ARG A 349 -6.92 -6.38 25.68
N THR A 350 -6.90 -5.28 24.94
CA THR A 350 -7.34 -5.22 23.55
C THR A 350 -6.40 -6.03 22.65
N VAL A 351 -5.08 -5.91 22.84
CA VAL A 351 -4.09 -6.75 22.14
C VAL A 351 -4.36 -8.22 22.36
N ASN A 352 -4.43 -8.66 23.63
CA ASN A 352 -4.65 -10.07 23.96
C ASN A 352 -5.99 -10.58 23.41
N SER A 353 -7.04 -9.77 23.46
CA SER A 353 -8.34 -10.14 22.90
C SER A 353 -8.28 -10.32 21.38
N ILE A 354 -7.65 -9.39 20.66
CA ILE A 354 -7.55 -9.47 19.19
C ILE A 354 -6.68 -10.66 18.79
N TYR A 355 -5.55 -10.88 19.48
CA TYR A 355 -4.68 -12.03 19.24
C TYR A 355 -5.41 -13.35 19.48
N TYR A 356 -6.16 -13.46 20.59
CA TYR A 356 -6.94 -14.66 20.91
C TYR A 356 -8.03 -14.92 19.87
N GLU A 357 -8.85 -13.93 19.51
CA GLU A 357 -9.89 -14.10 18.50
C GLU A 357 -9.28 -14.37 17.11
N GLY A 358 -8.15 -13.74 16.76
CA GLY A 358 -7.40 -14.05 15.55
C GLY A 358 -6.93 -15.50 15.51
N SER A 359 -6.32 -15.98 16.60
CA SER A 359 -5.84 -17.38 16.73
C SER A 359 -6.98 -18.40 16.66
N LYS A 360 -8.17 -18.02 17.11
CA LYS A 360 -9.36 -18.87 17.11
C LYS A 360 -10.06 -18.93 15.76
N HIS A 361 -10.13 -17.81 15.05
CA HIS A 361 -10.96 -17.67 13.85
C HIS A 361 -10.19 -17.71 12.53
N VAL A 362 -8.91 -17.30 12.55
CA VAL A 362 -8.00 -17.28 11.40
C VAL A 362 -6.57 -17.63 11.85
N PRO A 363 -6.37 -18.82 12.46
CA PRO A 363 -5.07 -19.25 13.01
C PRO A 363 -3.93 -19.18 11.99
N GLU A 364 -4.22 -19.40 10.71
CA GLU A 364 -3.27 -19.32 9.61
C GLU A 364 -2.61 -17.94 9.48
N ILE A 365 -3.35 -16.85 9.74
CA ILE A 365 -2.79 -15.49 9.70
C ILE A 365 -1.84 -15.28 10.87
N VAL A 366 -2.19 -15.77 12.06
CA VAL A 366 -1.35 -15.66 13.26
C VAL A 366 -0.10 -16.52 13.12
N ASN A 367 -0.23 -17.74 12.59
CA ASN A 367 0.87 -18.70 12.52
C ASN A 367 1.84 -18.45 11.37
N HIS A 368 1.34 -17.96 10.22
CA HIS A 368 2.14 -17.85 8.99
C HIS A 368 2.24 -16.43 8.45
N GLY A 369 1.40 -15.51 8.92
CA GLY A 369 1.36 -14.14 8.45
C GLY A 369 0.46 -13.95 7.23
N LEU A 370 -0.07 -12.73 7.11
CA LEU A 370 -1.08 -12.36 6.11
C LEU A 370 -0.62 -12.61 4.66
N LYS A 371 0.59 -12.19 4.29
CA LYS A 371 1.11 -12.37 2.93
C LYS A 371 1.29 -13.85 2.58
N HIS A 372 1.69 -14.67 3.55
CA HIS A 372 1.79 -16.11 3.33
C HIS A 372 0.42 -16.73 3.05
N VAL A 373 -0.58 -16.41 3.86
CA VAL A 373 -1.97 -16.86 3.69
C VAL A 373 -2.50 -16.45 2.31
N ILE A 374 -2.34 -15.18 1.94
CA ILE A 374 -2.79 -14.69 0.63
C ILE A 374 -2.10 -15.42 -0.52
N LYS A 375 -0.79 -15.70 -0.41
CA LYS A 375 -0.05 -16.35 -1.48
C LYS A 375 -0.39 -17.85 -1.64
N HIS A 376 -0.70 -18.56 -0.55
CA HIS A 376 -0.79 -20.02 -0.57
C HIS A 376 -2.19 -20.57 -0.30
N THR A 377 -3.09 -19.77 0.28
CA THR A 377 -4.44 -20.21 0.67
C THR A 377 -5.53 -19.36 0.05
N ASN A 378 -5.22 -18.45 -0.89
CA ASN A 378 -6.23 -17.69 -1.61
C ASN A 378 -7.03 -18.62 -2.52
N PRO A 379 -8.33 -18.88 -2.23
CA PRO A 379 -9.16 -19.77 -3.02
C PRO A 379 -9.76 -19.07 -4.24
N ILE A 380 -9.52 -17.76 -4.42
CA ILE A 380 -10.09 -16.97 -5.51
C ILE A 380 -9.33 -17.28 -6.80
N SER A 381 -9.97 -18.08 -7.65
CA SER A 381 -9.45 -18.46 -8.96
C SER A 381 -9.85 -17.46 -10.06
N GLU A 382 -9.46 -17.75 -11.30
CA GLU A 382 -9.94 -17.01 -12.49
C GLU A 382 -11.46 -17.09 -12.67
N LEU A 383 -12.13 -18.10 -12.10
CA LEU A 383 -13.60 -18.21 -12.14
C LEU A 383 -14.26 -17.01 -11.46
N HIS A 384 -13.66 -16.48 -10.39
CA HIS A 384 -14.15 -15.29 -9.71
C HIS A 384 -14.21 -14.07 -10.63
N VAL A 385 -13.19 -13.91 -11.48
CA VAL A 385 -13.11 -12.80 -12.45
C VAL A 385 -14.30 -12.86 -13.40
N LEU A 386 -14.57 -14.04 -13.97
CA LEU A 386 -15.69 -14.27 -14.90
C LEU A 386 -17.04 -14.05 -14.22
N GLU A 387 -17.21 -14.56 -13.00
CA GLU A 387 -18.44 -14.34 -12.23
C GLU A 387 -18.65 -12.87 -11.91
N GLN A 388 -17.60 -12.14 -11.56
CA GLN A 388 -17.65 -10.73 -11.27
C GLN A 388 -18.01 -9.91 -12.51
N GLU A 389 -17.41 -10.21 -13.66
CA GLU A 389 -17.77 -9.58 -14.95
C GLU A 389 -19.24 -9.84 -15.30
N ASP A 390 -19.68 -11.10 -15.23
CA ASP A 390 -21.07 -11.49 -15.50
C ASP A 390 -22.06 -10.79 -14.55
N VAL A 391 -21.72 -10.73 -13.26
CA VAL A 391 -22.47 -10.04 -12.21
C VAL A 391 -22.61 -8.55 -12.52
N VAL A 392 -21.51 -7.87 -12.87
CA VAL A 392 -21.52 -6.44 -13.23
C VAL A 392 -22.34 -6.21 -14.50
N HIS A 393 -22.25 -7.08 -15.51
CA HIS A 393 -22.99 -6.96 -16.76
C HIS A 393 -24.51 -7.12 -16.62
N ARG A 394 -24.96 -8.04 -15.76
CA ARG A 394 -26.39 -8.30 -15.54
C ARG A 394 -27.07 -7.24 -14.70
N THR A 395 -26.31 -6.34 -14.08
CA THR A 395 -26.84 -5.43 -13.07
C THR A 395 -27.43 -4.18 -13.69
N ASN A 396 -28.74 -4.02 -13.44
CA ASN A 396 -29.41 -2.75 -13.63
C ASN A 396 -29.20 -1.89 -12.37
N PHE A 397 -28.19 -1.03 -12.40
CA PHE A 397 -27.80 -0.19 -11.27
C PHE A 397 -28.86 0.85 -10.87
N ASP A 398 -29.84 1.13 -11.74
CA ASP A 398 -30.98 1.99 -11.41
C ASP A 398 -31.97 1.31 -10.45
N ARG A 399 -31.93 -0.03 -10.32
CA ARG A 399 -32.91 -0.83 -9.55
C ARG A 399 -32.31 -1.58 -8.37
N SER A 400 -31.06 -2.01 -8.44
CA SER A 400 -30.37 -2.67 -7.32
C SER A 400 -28.88 -2.33 -7.34
N PRO A 401 -28.35 -1.67 -6.30
CA PRO A 401 -26.91 -1.39 -6.18
C PRO A 401 -26.13 -2.60 -5.65
N SER A 402 -26.79 -3.74 -5.41
CA SER A 402 -26.19 -4.95 -4.84
C SER A 402 -26.49 -6.17 -5.69
N ILE A 403 -25.51 -7.08 -5.79
CA ILE A 403 -25.58 -8.20 -6.73
C ILE A 403 -25.04 -9.48 -6.09
N SER A 404 -25.84 -10.54 -6.04
CA SER A 404 -25.45 -11.81 -5.41
C SER A 404 -24.61 -12.70 -6.31
N PHE A 405 -23.59 -13.33 -5.75
CA PHE A 405 -22.80 -14.36 -6.44
C PHE A 405 -23.59 -15.67 -6.59
N SER A 406 -23.17 -16.50 -7.55
CA SER A 406 -23.69 -17.85 -7.74
C SER A 406 -23.43 -18.71 -6.49
N PRO A 407 -24.34 -19.62 -6.09
CA PRO A 407 -24.07 -20.59 -5.01
C PRO A 407 -22.86 -21.49 -5.28
N ASN A 408 -22.50 -21.69 -6.56
CA ASN A 408 -21.35 -22.49 -6.98
C ASN A 408 -20.08 -21.65 -7.16
N SER A 409 -20.09 -20.39 -6.73
CA SER A 409 -18.93 -19.51 -6.79
C SER A 409 -17.79 -20.06 -5.95
N ASP A 410 -16.55 -19.80 -6.38
CA ASP A 410 -15.36 -20.04 -5.55
C ASP A 410 -15.37 -19.18 -4.27
N LEU A 411 -16.23 -18.16 -4.23
CA LEU A 411 -16.51 -17.39 -3.01
C LEU A 411 -17.43 -18.12 -2.03
N SER A 412 -17.94 -19.32 -2.35
CA SER A 412 -18.80 -20.12 -1.46
C SER A 412 -18.14 -20.44 -0.12
N HIS A 413 -16.80 -20.49 -0.06
CA HIS A 413 -16.04 -20.60 1.19
C HIS A 413 -16.20 -19.40 2.13
N PHE A 414 -16.68 -18.27 1.60
CA PHE A 414 -16.99 -17.06 2.35
C PHE A 414 -18.49 -16.87 2.58
N MET A 415 -19.37 -17.66 1.96
CA MET A 415 -20.81 -17.65 2.26
C MET A 415 -21.09 -18.40 3.56
#